data_AF-A0A071LQ72-F1
#
_entry.id   AF-A0A071LQ72-F1
#
_cell.length_a   1.000
_cell.length_b   1.000
_cell.length_c   1.000
_cell.angle_alpha   90.00
_cell.angle_beta   90.00
_cell.angle_gamma   90.00
#
_symmetry.space_group_name_H-M   'P 1'
#
loop_
_entity.id
_entity.type
_entity.pdbx_description
1 polymer ?
#
loop_
_entity_poly.entity_id
_entity_poly.type
_entity_poly.pdbx_seq_one_letter_code
_entity_poly.pdbx_strand_id
1 'polypeptide(L)'
;MDSLLAILGGVGLGAILKSIVDYFLNKKSGSNKTQYAETCDAYIGILLALHKISVIKNHETSKDFGLAHMKVRLFGSDKVASLISEAVYTDDEARKNEILEKDMIDAMKDDLRSKRT
;
A
#
# COMPACT_ATOMS: atom_id res chain seq x y z
N MET A 1 -3.15 30.04 -0.29
CA MET A 1 -3.95 29.04 0.46
C MET A 1 -3.25 27.69 0.30
N ASP A 2 -1.97 27.65 0.64
CA ASP A 2 -1.07 26.57 0.19
C ASP A 2 -0.54 25.72 1.36
N SER A 3 -0.82 26.14 2.60
CA SER A 3 -0.39 25.44 3.82
C SER A 3 -1.38 24.36 4.27
N LEU A 4 -2.66 24.44 3.90
CA LEU A 4 -3.69 23.48 4.30
C LEU A 4 -3.60 22.15 3.53
N LEU A 5 -3.15 22.17 2.27
CA LEU A 5 -2.88 20.96 1.46
C LEU A 5 -1.63 20.22 1.95
N ALA A 6 -0.61 20.93 2.44
CA ALA A 6 0.59 20.33 3.02
C ALA A 6 0.29 19.59 4.35
N ILE A 7 -0.66 20.09 5.14
CA ILE A 7 -1.08 19.49 6.42
C ILE A 7 -1.97 18.26 6.19
N LEU A 8 -2.82 18.28 5.15
CA LEU A 8 -3.69 17.14 4.81
C LEU A 8 -2.97 16.03 4.03
N GLY A 9 -1.95 16.35 3.24
CA GLY A 9 -1.20 15.35 2.46
C GLY A 9 -0.13 14.58 3.25
N GLY A 10 0.53 15.22 4.23
CA GLY A 10 1.67 14.61 4.93
C GLY A 10 1.41 14.24 6.39
N VAL A 11 0.70 15.09 7.15
CA VAL A 11 0.58 14.95 8.61
C VAL A 11 -0.67 14.15 9.00
N GLY A 12 -1.80 14.38 8.31
CA GLY A 12 -3.06 13.66 8.56
C GLY A 12 -3.00 12.18 8.17
N LEU A 13 -2.51 11.86 6.98
CA LEU A 13 -2.39 10.48 6.52
C LEU A 13 -1.38 9.68 7.35
N GLY A 14 -0.23 10.27 7.70
CA GLY A 14 0.77 9.62 8.56
C GLY A 14 0.24 9.30 9.96
N ALA A 15 -0.52 10.22 10.56
CA ALA A 15 -1.16 9.99 11.86
C ALA A 15 -2.28 8.94 11.81
N ILE A 16 -3.05 8.90 10.72
CA ILE A 16 -4.07 7.86 10.49
C ILE A 16 -3.39 6.50 10.27
N LEU A 17 -2.34 6.43 9.45
CA LEU A 17 -1.51 5.22 9.25
C LEU A 17 -1.01 4.70 10.58
N LYS A 18 -0.36 5.58 11.35
CA LYS A 18 0.24 5.22 12.62
C LYS A 18 -0.83 4.73 13.60
N SER A 19 -2.00 5.37 13.62
CA SER A 19 -3.13 4.95 14.46
C SER A 19 -3.70 3.59 14.02
N ILE A 20 -3.77 3.32 12.72
CA ILE A 20 -4.19 2.02 12.18
C ILE A 20 -3.18 0.93 12.56
N VAL A 21 -1.89 1.18 12.34
CA VAL A 21 -0.80 0.28 12.69
C VAL A 21 -0.77 0.04 14.21
N ASP A 22 -0.82 1.09 15.02
CA ASP A 22 -0.83 1.02 16.48
C ASP A 22 -2.08 0.27 17.00
N TYR A 23 -3.26 0.50 16.42
CA TYR A 23 -4.50 -0.23 16.76
C TYR A 23 -4.36 -1.73 16.49
N PHE A 24 -3.79 -2.10 15.35
CA PHE A 24 -3.60 -3.52 15.01
C PHE A 24 -2.48 -4.18 15.80
N LEU A 25 -1.40 -3.46 16.08
CA LEU A 25 -0.34 -3.91 16.96
C LEU A 25 -0.92 -4.17 18.36
N ASN A 26 -1.62 -3.21 18.97
CA ASN A 26 -2.13 -3.37 20.33
C ASN A 26 -3.16 -4.50 20.51
N LYS A 27 -3.69 -5.07 19.43
CA LYS A 27 -4.67 -6.16 19.44
C LYS A 27 -4.08 -7.60 19.51
N LYS A 28 -2.76 -7.81 19.32
CA LYS A 28 -2.14 -9.17 19.26
C LYS A 28 -0.88 -9.32 20.14
N SER A 29 -0.58 -10.56 20.56
CA SER A 29 0.70 -10.99 21.17
C SER A 29 1.37 -12.08 20.30
N GLY A 30 2.71 -12.12 20.23
CA GLY A 30 3.49 -13.14 19.49
C GLY A 30 4.05 -12.71 18.11
N SER A 31 4.80 -13.60 17.43
CA SER A 31 5.54 -13.32 16.17
C SER A 31 4.66 -12.96 14.97
N ASN A 32 3.42 -13.50 14.88
CA ASN A 32 2.47 -13.17 13.82
C ASN A 32 2.03 -11.69 13.84
N LYS A 33 2.25 -10.99 14.95
CA LYS A 33 1.98 -9.54 15.07
C LYS A 33 2.93 -8.71 14.21
N THR A 34 4.22 -9.06 14.22
CA THR A 34 5.25 -8.35 13.46
C THR A 34 5.02 -8.50 11.96
N GLN A 35 4.83 -9.73 11.50
CA GLN A 35 4.57 -10.00 10.09
C GLN A 35 3.30 -9.30 9.59
N TYR A 36 2.21 -9.34 10.37
CA TYR A 36 0.98 -8.62 10.01
C TYR A 36 1.22 -7.10 9.90
N ALA A 37 1.96 -6.51 10.85
CA ALA A 37 2.24 -5.08 10.83
C ALA A 37 3.14 -4.67 9.66
N GLU A 38 4.17 -5.45 9.36
CA GLU A 38 5.05 -5.24 8.20
C GLU A 38 4.27 -5.36 6.88
N THR A 39 3.37 -6.35 6.77
CA THR A 39 2.49 -6.49 5.61
C THR A 39 1.53 -5.29 5.49
N CYS A 40 0.95 -4.81 6.59
CA CYS A 40 0.14 -3.59 6.59
C CYS A 40 0.93 -2.36 6.12
N ASP A 41 2.14 -2.15 6.64
CA ASP A 41 3.00 -1.03 6.23
C ASP A 41 3.31 -1.08 4.73
N ALA A 42 3.67 -2.27 4.22
CA ALA A 42 3.95 -2.46 2.80
C ALA A 42 2.74 -2.16 1.91
N TYR A 43 1.56 -2.69 2.25
CA TYR A 43 0.34 -2.47 1.47
C TYR A 43 -0.12 -1.02 1.50
N ILE A 44 -0.04 -0.36 2.66
CA ILE A 44 -0.41 1.05 2.73
C ILE A 44 0.62 1.90 1.95
N GLY A 45 1.91 1.58 2.06
CA GLY A 45 2.97 2.26 1.33
C GLY A 45 2.75 2.24 -0.19
N ILE A 46 2.38 1.09 -0.77
CA ILE A 46 2.12 1.01 -2.21
C ILE A 46 0.85 1.76 -2.62
N LEU A 47 -0.21 1.75 -1.81
CA LEU A 47 -1.43 2.52 -2.08
C LEU A 47 -1.15 4.03 -2.12
N LEU A 48 -0.35 4.52 -1.17
CA LEU A 48 0.09 5.91 -1.14
C LEU A 48 0.96 6.26 -2.36
N ALA A 49 1.89 5.38 -2.72
CA ALA A 49 2.77 5.62 -3.87
C ALA A 49 2.00 5.60 -5.21
N LEU A 50 1.03 4.69 -5.36
CA LEU A 50 0.12 4.64 -6.50
C LEU A 50 -0.70 5.93 -6.62
N HIS A 51 -1.24 6.43 -5.50
CA HIS A 51 -1.92 7.72 -5.50
C HIS A 51 -0.96 8.86 -5.90
N LYS A 52 0.22 8.92 -5.28
CA LYS A 52 1.21 9.99 -5.52
C LYS A 52 1.65 10.04 -6.98
N ILE A 53 1.96 8.90 -7.60
CA ILE A 53 2.40 8.84 -9.01
C ILE A 53 1.26 9.18 -9.98
N SER A 54 0.01 8.93 -9.59
CA SER A 54 -1.18 9.27 -10.40
C SER A 54 -1.47 10.77 -10.40
N VAL A 55 -1.12 11.49 -9.32
CA VAL A 55 -1.30 12.94 -9.21
C VAL A 55 -0.06 13.69 -9.74
N ILE A 56 1.14 13.22 -9.40
CA ILE A 56 2.41 13.87 -9.75
C ILE A 56 3.33 12.82 -10.36
N LYS A 57 3.50 12.86 -11.69
CA LYS A 57 4.38 11.95 -12.41
C LYS A 57 5.75 12.58 -12.64
N ASN A 58 6.74 12.22 -11.81
CA ASN A 58 8.13 12.65 -11.95
C ASN A 58 9.11 11.56 -11.49
N HIS A 59 10.42 11.84 -11.56
CA HIS A 59 11.47 10.88 -11.20
C HIS A 59 11.41 10.44 -9.73
N GLU A 60 11.08 11.37 -8.83
CA GLU A 60 11.00 11.10 -7.40
C GLU A 60 9.81 10.20 -7.08
N THR A 61 8.62 10.50 -7.61
CA THR A 61 7.43 9.67 -7.39
C THR A 61 7.54 8.29 -8.02
N SER A 62 8.29 8.17 -9.12
CA SER A 62 8.63 6.88 -9.72
C SER A 62 9.56 6.04 -8.83
N LYS A 63 10.53 6.67 -8.16
CA LYS A 63 11.40 5.98 -7.18
C LYS A 63 10.63 5.55 -5.94
N ASP A 64 9.75 6.42 -5.43
CA ASP A 64 8.88 6.10 -4.30
C ASP A 64 8.00 4.89 -4.60
N PHE A 65 7.41 4.84 -5.79
CA PHE A 65 6.66 3.69 -6.27
C PHE A 65 7.51 2.42 -6.33
N GLY A 66 8.70 2.49 -6.93
CA GLY A 66 9.61 1.35 -7.01
C GLY A 66 9.99 0.80 -5.63
N LEU A 67 10.30 1.68 -4.67
CA LEU A 67 10.60 1.28 -3.30
C LEU A 67 9.39 0.63 -2.61
N ALA A 68 8.20 1.20 -2.77
CA ALA A 68 6.98 0.64 -2.21
C ALA A 68 6.66 -0.74 -2.81
N HIS A 69 6.86 -0.92 -4.12
CA HIS A 69 6.67 -2.21 -4.79
C HIS A 69 7.66 -3.26 -4.28
N MET A 70 8.93 -2.88 -4.07
CA MET A 70 9.93 -3.77 -3.45
C MET A 70 9.54 -4.16 -2.02
N LYS A 71 9.00 -3.24 -1.22
CA LYS A 71 8.49 -3.56 0.14
C LYS A 71 7.33 -4.57 0.09
N VAL A 72 6.42 -4.44 -0.87
CA VAL A 72 5.35 -5.42 -1.07
C VAL A 72 5.90 -6.80 -1.42
N ARG A 73 6.94 -6.87 -2.25
CA ARG A 73 7.62 -8.15 -2.56
C ARG A 73 8.32 -8.76 -1.34
N LEU A 74 8.74 -7.95 -0.39
CA LEU A 74 9.47 -8.40 0.80
C LEU A 74 8.54 -8.89 1.92
N PHE A 75 7.43 -8.17 2.15
CA PHE A 75 6.55 -8.40 3.31
C PHE A 75 5.11 -8.78 2.95
N GLY A 76 4.69 -8.56 1.70
CA GLY A 76 3.37 -8.90 1.19
C GLY A 76 3.32 -10.27 0.55
N SER A 77 2.22 -10.53 -0.16
CA SER A 77 2.05 -11.74 -0.97
C SER A 77 2.55 -11.55 -2.40
N ASP A 78 3.06 -12.63 -2.98
CA ASP A 78 3.44 -12.67 -4.40
C ASP A 78 2.27 -12.32 -5.32
N LYS A 79 1.04 -12.68 -4.92
CA LYS A 79 -0.18 -12.34 -5.67
C LYS A 79 -0.35 -10.82 -5.78
N VAL A 80 -0.25 -10.09 -4.68
CA VAL A 80 -0.35 -8.62 -4.70
C VAL A 80 0.79 -8.01 -5.53
N ALA A 81 2.03 -8.50 -5.36
CA ALA A 81 3.17 -8.02 -6.15
C ALA A 81 3.01 -8.23 -7.65
N SER A 82 2.43 -9.37 -8.05
CA SER A 82 2.15 -9.69 -9.46
C SER A 82 1.08 -8.79 -10.05
N LEU A 83 -0.01 -8.53 -9.31
CA LEU A 83 -1.09 -7.64 -9.73
C LEU A 83 -0.59 -6.20 -9.90
N ILE A 84 0.26 -5.70 -9.00
CA ILE A 84 0.90 -4.38 -9.17
C ILE A 84 1.71 -4.33 -10.46
N SER A 85 2.49 -5.38 -10.75
CA SER A 85 3.30 -5.44 -11.96
C SER A 85 2.40 -5.45 -13.20
N GLU A 86 1.35 -6.26 -13.20
CA GLU A 86 0.36 -6.32 -14.28
C GLU A 86 -0.31 -4.96 -14.52
N ALA A 87 -0.73 -4.26 -13.47
CA ALA A 87 -1.33 -2.93 -13.57
C ALA A 87 -0.38 -1.88 -14.15
N VAL A 88 0.93 -2.01 -13.91
CA VAL A 88 1.95 -1.08 -14.44
C VAL A 88 2.21 -1.31 -15.93
N TYR A 89 2.24 -2.57 -16.36
CA TYR A 89 2.61 -2.95 -17.72
C TYR A 89 1.42 -3.13 -18.68
N THR A 90 0.19 -3.09 -18.17
CA THR A 90 -1.00 -3.13 -19.03
C THR A 90 -1.27 -1.77 -19.67
N ASP A 91 -1.48 -1.78 -20.99
CA ASP A 91 -1.94 -0.62 -21.76
C ASP A 91 -3.48 -0.50 -21.76
N ASP A 92 -4.19 -1.55 -21.34
CA ASP A 92 -5.64 -1.54 -21.18
C ASP A 92 -6.01 -0.85 -19.85
N GLU A 93 -6.56 0.37 -19.96
CA GLU A 93 -7.00 1.17 -18.82
C GLU A 93 -8.18 0.56 -18.06
N ALA A 94 -9.09 -0.15 -18.73
CA ALA A 94 -10.20 -0.83 -18.05
C ALA A 94 -9.65 -1.97 -17.19
N ARG A 95 -8.71 -2.76 -17.73
CA ARG A 95 -8.03 -3.80 -16.97
C ARG A 95 -7.19 -3.23 -15.84
N LYS A 96 -6.47 -2.13 -16.06
CA LYS A 96 -5.70 -1.44 -15.01
C LYS A 96 -6.61 -1.06 -13.83
N ASN A 97 -7.75 -0.45 -14.11
CA ASN A 97 -8.69 -0.04 -13.08
C ASN A 97 -9.28 -1.25 -12.33
N GLU A 98 -9.65 -2.32 -13.04
CA GLU A 98 -10.12 -3.56 -12.40
C GLU A 98 -9.07 -4.15 -11.45
N ILE A 99 -7.80 -4.18 -11.87
CA ILE A 99 -6.71 -4.68 -11.02
C ILE A 99 -6.58 -3.82 -9.76
N LEU A 100 -6.49 -2.49 -9.91
CA LEU A 100 -6.18 -1.58 -8.81
C LEU A 100 -7.34 -1.44 -7.83
N GLU A 101 -8.58 -1.39 -8.32
CA GLU A 101 -9.77 -1.16 -7.48
C GLU A 101 -10.32 -2.44 -6.86
N LYS A 102 -10.14 -3.58 -7.53
CA LYS A 102 -10.74 -4.84 -7.11
C LYS A 102 -9.71 -5.92 -6.80
N ASP A 103 -9.01 -6.43 -7.80
CA ASP A 103 -8.21 -7.66 -7.63
C ASP A 103 -7.08 -7.49 -6.60
N MET A 104 -6.40 -6.34 -6.64
CA MET A 104 -5.34 -6.01 -5.69
C MET A 104 -5.88 -5.87 -4.27
N ILE A 105 -7.03 -5.20 -4.11
CA ILE A 105 -7.66 -4.98 -2.80
C ILE A 105 -8.16 -6.30 -2.19
N ASP A 106 -8.78 -7.16 -3.01
CA ASP A 106 -9.22 -8.49 -2.59
C ASP A 106 -8.02 -9.34 -2.15
N ALA A 107 -6.95 -9.37 -2.94
CA ALA A 107 -5.73 -10.10 -2.59
C ALA A 107 -5.06 -9.57 -1.31
N MET A 108 -5.01 -8.24 -1.11
CA MET A 108 -4.51 -7.65 0.13
C MET A 108 -5.34 -8.06 1.35
N LYS A 109 -6.68 -8.05 1.23
CA LYS A 109 -7.58 -8.45 2.32
C LYS A 109 -7.38 -9.91 2.70
N ASP A 110 -7.30 -10.79 1.71
CA ASP A 110 -7.13 -12.22 1.94
C ASP A 110 -5.78 -12.53 2.57
N ASP A 111 -4.71 -11.87 2.09
CA ASP A 111 -3.39 -12.02 2.67
C ASP A 111 -3.34 -11.54 4.14
N LEU A 112 -3.92 -10.37 4.43
CA LEU A 112 -4.02 -9.85 5.79
C LEU A 112 -4.87 -10.74 6.70
N ARG A 113 -5.97 -11.32 6.19
CA ARG A 113 -6.79 -12.27 6.95
C ARG A 113 -6.00 -13.52 7.31
N SER A 114 -5.22 -14.07 6.38
CA SER A 114 -4.39 -15.26 6.63
C SER A 114 -3.33 -15.03 7.71
N LYS A 115 -2.83 -13.80 7.84
CA LYS A 115 -1.84 -13.39 8.84
C LYS A 115 -2.46 -12.98 10.19
N ARG A 116 -3.78 -12.77 10.24
CA ARG A 116 -4.52 -12.48 11.49
C ARG A 116 -4.73 -13.71 12.36
N THR A 117 -4.91 -14.87 11.75
CA THR A 117 -4.96 -16.17 12.44
C THR A 117 -3.63 -16.55 13.09
#